data_AF-A0AB36J3V2-F1
#
_entry.id   AF-A0AB36J3V2-F1
#
_cell.length_a   1.000
_cell.length_b   1.000
_cell.length_c   1.000
_cell.angle_alpha   90.00
_cell.angle_beta   90.00
_cell.angle_gamma   90.00
#
_symmetry.space_group_name_H-M   'P 1'
#
loop_
_entity.id
_entity.type
_entity.pdbx_description
1 polymer ?
#
loop_
_entity_poly.entity_id
_entity_poly.type
_entity_poly.pdbx_seq_one_letter_code
_entity_poly.pdbx_strand_id
1 'polypeptide(L)'
;MKAISKKQQAILNFIDKYSFEFQYSPSIRDIADAMGHQSISTTHGFIERLENKNLLTWRRFQPRTIVLTRKGMAQVTKTRVSEVNVKAGELAHK
;
A
#
# COMPACT_ATOMS: atom_id res chain seq x y z
N MET A 1 11.52 -7.03 -14.65
CA MET A 1 10.75 -6.87 -13.39
C MET A 1 10.56 -5.38 -13.12
N LYS A 2 9.34 -4.83 -13.23
CA LYS A 2 9.11 -3.38 -13.01
C LYS A 2 8.99 -3.08 -11.52
N ALA A 3 9.90 -2.25 -11.01
CA ALA A 3 9.88 -1.75 -9.64
C ALA A 3 8.52 -1.13 -9.28
N ILE A 4 8.19 -1.17 -7.99
CA ILE A 4 7.02 -0.49 -7.43
C ILE A 4 7.33 1.00 -7.29
N SER A 5 6.41 1.87 -7.70
CA SER A 5 6.60 3.32 -7.55
C SER A 5 6.34 3.77 -6.11
N LYS A 6 6.85 4.93 -5.72
CA LYS A 6 6.60 5.52 -4.39
C LYS A 6 5.09 5.63 -4.07
N LYS A 7 4.27 6.02 -5.06
CA LYS A 7 2.80 6.11 -4.91
C LYS A 7 2.16 4.73 -4.69
N GLN A 8 2.60 3.73 -5.44
CA GLN A 8 2.12 2.36 -5.26
C GLN A 8 2.52 1.79 -3.89
N GLN A 9 3.73 2.10 -3.42
CA GLN A 9 4.18 1.70 -2.07
C GLN A 9 3.35 2.40 -0.99
N ALA A 10 3.03 3.69 -1.16
CA ALA A 10 2.17 4.42 -0.24
C ALA A 10 0.77 3.78 -0.12
N ILE A 11 0.19 3.32 -1.24
CA ILE A 11 -1.10 2.60 -1.23
C ILE A 11 -0.99 1.30 -0.42
N LEU A 12 0.05 0.49 -0.63
CA LEU A 12 0.24 -0.75 0.15
C LEU A 12 0.39 -0.45 1.64
N ASN A 13 1.17 0.57 1.99
CA ASN A 13 1.37 0.99 3.37
C ASN A 13 0.07 1.49 4.01
N PHE A 14 -0.77 2.20 3.24
CA PHE A 14 -2.08 2.66 3.69
C PHE A 14 -3.02 1.48 3.93
N ILE A 15 -3.11 0.52 3.01
CA ILE A 15 -3.96 -0.67 3.18
C ILE A 15 -3.58 -1.45 4.44
N ASP A 16 -2.28 -1.65 4.68
CA ASP A 16 -1.79 -2.33 5.88
C ASP A 16 -2.19 -1.58 7.16
N LYS A 17 -1.93 -0.27 7.22
CA LYS A 17 -2.28 0.58 8.37
C LYS A 17 -3.79 0.61 8.62
N TYR A 18 -4.57 0.80 7.56
CA TYR A 18 -6.02 0.88 7.66
C TYR A 18 -6.61 -0.46 8.16
N SER A 19 -6.13 -1.58 7.62
CA SER A 19 -6.60 -2.90 8.06
C SER A 19 -6.23 -3.17 9.52
N PHE A 20 -5.05 -2.70 9.97
CA PHE A 20 -4.62 -2.80 11.36
C PHE A 20 -5.46 -1.93 12.30
N GLU A 21 -5.72 -0.68 11.93
CA GLU A 21 -6.42 0.30 12.77
C GLU A 21 -7.92 0.02 12.86
N PHE A 22 -8.56 -0.25 11.71
CA PHE A 22 -10.00 -0.38 11.61
C PHE A 22 -10.49 -1.83 11.65
N GLN A 23 -9.60 -2.82 11.58
CA GLN A 23 -9.94 -4.25 11.55
C GLN A 23 -10.81 -4.67 10.35
N TYR A 24 -10.86 -3.85 9.29
CA TYR A 24 -11.50 -4.18 8.01
C TYR A 24 -10.74 -3.57 6.83
N SER A 25 -10.96 -4.13 5.65
CA SER A 25 -10.31 -3.69 4.41
C SER A 25 -10.83 -2.31 3.95
N PRO A 26 -9.95 -1.40 3.49
CA PRO A 26 -10.36 -0.11 2.94
C PRO A 26 -11.12 -0.28 1.61
N SER A 27 -11.94 0.71 1.28
CA SER A 27 -12.52 0.85 -0.06
C SER A 27 -11.60 1.62 -1.00
N ILE A 28 -11.91 1.58 -2.30
CA ILE A 28 -11.22 2.37 -3.32
C ILE A 28 -11.34 3.87 -3.03
N ARG A 29 -12.47 4.31 -2.47
CA ARG A 29 -12.70 5.71 -2.09
C ARG A 29 -11.78 6.11 -0.95
N ASP A 30 -11.70 5.30 0.11
CA ASP A 30 -10.79 5.56 1.24
C ASP A 30 -9.34 5.71 0.76
N ILE A 31 -8.90 4.86 -0.17
CA ILE A 31 -7.56 4.93 -0.76
C ILE A 31 -7.40 6.19 -1.61
N ALA A 32 -8.40 6.56 -2.42
CA ALA A 32 -8.33 7.76 -3.26
C ALA A 32 -8.25 9.04 -2.39
N ASP A 33 -9.06 9.10 -1.33
CA ASP A 33 -9.11 10.23 -0.40
C ASP A 33 -7.79 10.35 0.36
N ALA A 34 -7.23 9.23 0.85
CA ALA A 34 -5.93 9.21 1.50
C ALA A 34 -4.77 9.63 0.57
N MET A 35 -4.94 9.48 -0.74
CA MET A 35 -3.96 9.91 -1.76
C MET A 35 -4.13 11.38 -2.19
N GLY A 36 -5.18 12.07 -1.71
CA GLY A 36 -5.39 13.53 -1.77
C GLY A 36 -5.64 14.16 -3.14
N HIS A 37 -5.15 13.57 -4.24
CA HIS A 37 -5.12 14.21 -5.57
C HIS A 37 -5.40 13.23 -6.71
N GLN A 38 -6.10 12.12 -6.45
CA GLN A 38 -6.31 11.08 -7.45
C GLN A 38 -7.79 10.83 -7.68
N SER A 39 -8.21 10.88 -8.95
CA SER A 39 -9.53 10.40 -9.32
C SER A 39 -9.67 8.91 -8.96
N ILE A 40 -10.89 8.48 -8.65
CA ILE A 40 -11.21 7.07 -8.38
C ILE A 40 -10.68 6.16 -9.52
N SER A 41 -10.78 6.60 -10.77
CA SER A 41 -10.26 5.90 -11.95
C SER A 41 -8.73 5.74 -11.93
N THR A 42 -8.01 6.74 -11.45
CA THR A 42 -6.55 6.66 -11.27
C THR A 42 -6.19 5.65 -10.19
N THR A 43 -6.91 5.67 -9.06
CA THR A 43 -6.73 4.69 -7.97
C THR A 43 -7.01 3.27 -8.46
N HIS A 44 -8.08 3.06 -9.24
CA HIS A 44 -8.36 1.78 -9.89
C HIS A 44 -7.15 1.26 -10.67
N GLY A 45 -6.54 2.11 -11.52
CA GLY A 45 -5.37 1.73 -12.29
C GLY A 45 -4.14 1.41 -11.43
N PHE A 46 -4.00 2.03 -10.26
CA PHE A 46 -2.94 1.64 -9.31
C PHE A 46 -3.21 0.28 -8.69
N ILE A 47 -4.45 0.00 -8.29
CA ILE A 47 -4.84 -1.28 -7.69
C ILE A 47 -4.68 -2.44 -8.69
N GLU A 48 -5.14 -2.29 -9.93
CA GLU A 48 -4.94 -3.31 -10.98
C GLU A 48 -3.45 -3.62 -11.21
N ARG A 49 -2.58 -2.58 -11.23
CA ARG A 49 -1.14 -2.79 -11.38
C ARG A 49 -0.51 -3.49 -10.18
N LEU A 50 -1.03 -3.29 -8.98
CA LEU A 50 -0.57 -3.95 -7.76
C LEU A 50 -1.08 -5.40 -7.69
N GLU A 51 -2.31 -5.64 -8.12
CA GLU A 51 -2.90 -6.97 -8.29
C GLU A 51 -2.14 -7.80 -9.33
N ASN A 52 -1.83 -7.22 -10.50
CA ASN A 52 -1.01 -7.87 -11.53
C ASN A 52 0.40 -8.22 -11.04
N LYS A 53 0.91 -7.55 -10.00
CA LYS A 53 2.19 -7.86 -9.35
C LYS A 53 2.05 -8.92 -8.23
N ASN A 54 0.84 -9.40 -7.99
CA ASN A 54 0.43 -10.27 -6.89
C ASN A 54 0.75 -9.69 -5.51
N LEU A 55 0.66 -8.37 -5.35
CA LEU A 55 0.92 -7.67 -4.08
C LEU A 55 -0.36 -7.46 -3.27
N LEU A 56 -1.50 -7.39 -3.94
CA LEU A 56 -2.80 -7.35 -3.30
C LEU A 56 -3.78 -8.18 -4.14
N THR A 57 -4.93 -8.46 -3.55
CA THR A 57 -6.11 -9.03 -4.20
C THR A 57 -7.29 -8.11 -3.95
N TRP A 58 -8.18 -8.01 -4.91
CA TRP A 58 -9.48 -7.36 -4.74
C TRP A 58 -10.56 -8.07 -5.55
N ARG A 59 -11.83 -7.73 -5.31
CA ARG A 59 -12.92 -8.06 -6.23
C ARG A 59 -13.51 -6.79 -6.81
N ARG A 60 -13.48 -6.69 -8.13
CA ARG A 60 -14.05 -5.55 -8.86
C ARG A 60 -15.52 -5.38 -8.47
N PHE A 61 -15.92 -4.13 -8.25
CA PHE A 61 -17.29 -3.73 -7.84
C PHE A 61 -17.74 -4.21 -6.44
N GLN A 62 -16.87 -4.84 -5.65
CA GLN A 62 -17.17 -5.20 -4.27
C GLN A 62 -16.34 -4.35 -3.30
N PRO A 63 -16.98 -3.50 -2.47
CA PRO A 63 -16.25 -2.69 -1.50
C PRO A 63 -15.60 -3.58 -0.43
N ARG A 64 -14.52 -3.08 0.20
CA ARG A 64 -13.82 -3.74 1.31
C ARG A 64 -13.31 -5.15 1.00
N THR A 65 -12.87 -5.37 -0.24
CA THR A 65 -12.24 -6.63 -0.66
C THR A 65 -10.75 -6.48 -0.93
N ILE A 66 -10.19 -5.27 -0.75
CA ILE A 66 -8.80 -4.95 -1.04
C ILE A 66 -7.92 -5.45 0.10
N VAL A 67 -7.23 -6.56 -0.11
CA VAL A 67 -6.41 -7.21 0.92
C VAL A 67 -5.00 -7.44 0.40
N LEU A 68 -4.00 -7.27 1.27
CA LEU A 68 -2.61 -7.56 0.92
C LEU A 68 -2.38 -9.06 0.83
N THR A 69 -1.64 -9.49 -0.18
CA THR A 69 -1.15 -10.88 -0.24
C THR A 69 0.07 -11.03 0.66
N ARG A 70 0.53 -12.27 0.87
CA ARG A 70 1.81 -12.55 1.54
C ARG A 70 2.97 -11.74 0.95
N LYS A 71 3.00 -11.58 -0.37
CA LYS A 71 4.03 -10.81 -1.08
C LYS A 71 3.86 -9.30 -0.84
N GLY A 72 2.62 -8.80 -0.80
CA GLY A 72 2.32 -7.42 -0.43
C GLY A 72 2.78 -7.06 0.98
N MET A 73 2.45 -7.91 1.95
CA MET A 73 2.89 -7.73 3.34
C MET A 73 4.41 -7.70 3.45
N ALA A 74 5.10 -8.65 2.79
CA ALA A 74 6.56 -8.65 2.75
C ALA A 74 7.15 -7.36 2.14
N GLN A 75 6.49 -6.80 1.13
CA GLN A 75 6.90 -5.53 0.51
C GLN A 75 6.72 -4.33 1.45
N VAL A 76 5.64 -4.29 2.24
CA VAL A 76 5.41 -3.27 3.27
C VAL A 76 6.47 -3.37 4.37
N THR A 77 6.70 -4.59 4.89
CA THR A 77 7.72 -4.83 5.92
C THR A 77 9.12 -4.46 5.46
N LYS A 78 9.50 -4.85 4.23
CA LYS A 78 10.81 -4.48 3.65
C LYS A 78 11.03 -2.96 3.65
N THR A 79 10.00 -2.21 3.27
CA THR A 79 10.04 -0.74 3.23
C THR A 79 10.21 -0.15 4.63
N ARG A 80 9.43 -0.62 5.61
CA ARG A 80 9.52 -0.14 7.00
C ARG A 80 10.88 -0.43 7.63
N VAL A 81 11.44 -1.62 7.42
CA VAL A 81 12.76 -2.00 7.94
C VAL A 81 13.85 -1.11 7.35
N SER A 82 13.78 -0.79 6.06
CA SER A 82 14.73 0.16 5.46
C SER A 82 14.62 1.57 6.05
N GLU A 83 13.41 2.05 6.33
CA GLU A 83 13.20 3.38 6.95
C GLU A 83 13.75 3.43 8.40
N VAL A 84 13.58 2.35 9.17
CA VAL A 84 14.11 2.24 10.54
C VAL A 84 15.64 2.21 10.54
N ASN A 85 16.25 1.45 9.63
CA ASN A 85 17.71 1.31 9.58
C ASN A 85 18.40 2.62 9.16
N VAL A 86 17.75 3.44 8.32
CA VAL A 86 18.23 4.78 7.97
C VAL A 86 18.20 5.70 9.19
N LYS A 87 17.07 5.75 9.91
CA LYS A 87 16.94 6.59 11.12
C LYS A 87 17.93 6.21 12.23
N ALA A 88 18.17 4.91 12.43
CA ALA A 88 19.12 4.42 13.42
C ALA A 88 20.57 4.85 13.09
N GLY A 89 20.94 4.89 11.81
CA GLY A 89 22.27 5.36 11.37
C GLY A 89 22.47 6.87 11.54
N GLU A 90 21.40 7.66 11.41
CA GLU A 90 21.45 9.13 11.55
C GLU A 90 21.64 9.59 13.01
N LEU A 91 21.22 8.77 13.97
CA LEU A 91 21.40 9.02 15.41
C LEU A 91 22.82 8.69 15.92
N ALA A 92 23.64 7.97 15.15
CA ALA A 92 24.99 7.57 15.56
C ALA A 92 26.08 8.62 15.27
N HIS A 93 25.73 9.73 14.60
CA HIS A 93 26.64 10.82 14.24
C HIS A 93 26.39 12.14 14.99
N LYS A 94 25.69 12.08 16.12
CA LYS A 94 25.46 13.23 17.01
C LYS A 94 25.96 12.91 18.41
#